data_AF-S4W9E5-F1
#
_entry.id   AF-S4W9E5-F1
#
_cell.length_a   1.000
_cell.length_b   1.000
_cell.length_c   1.000
_cell.angle_alpha   90.00
_cell.angle_beta   90.00
_cell.angle_gamma   90.00
#
_symmetry.space_group_name_H-M   'P 1'
#
loop_
_entity.id
_entity.type
_entity.pdbx_description
1 polymer ?
#
loop_
_entity_poly.entity_id
_entity_poly.type
_entity_poly.pdbx_seq_one_letter_code
_entity_poly.pdbx_strand_id
1 'polypeptide(L)'
;LGMDLYEKSDVAKQVWDRADHHFLNTYGFSIIDIVKNNPEELTVHFGGEKGRKIRANYTQMTFETIVDGKVISEKIFKEITDKTLSYTFRNPGGLISATQFTQPALTLMEKASFEDLRAKGLIPADCIFAGH
;
A
#
# COMPACT_ATOMS: atom_id res chain seq x y z
N LEU A 1 -3.52 3.78 14.15
CA LEU A 1 -2.27 3.53 13.39
C LEU A 1 -1.68 4.88 12.99
N GLY A 2 -0.53 5.29 13.52
CA GLY A 2 0.33 6.39 12.99
C GLY A 2 -0.22 7.82 12.84
N MET A 3 -1.54 8.04 12.90
CA MET A 3 -2.15 9.30 12.46
C MET A 3 -1.91 10.47 13.41
N ASP A 4 -1.77 10.21 14.72
CA ASP A 4 -1.40 11.25 15.69
C ASP A 4 -0.03 11.85 15.35
N LEU A 5 0.93 11.03 14.90
CA LEU A 5 2.25 11.50 14.51
C LEU A 5 2.22 12.19 13.14
N TYR A 6 1.40 11.68 12.21
CA TYR A 6 1.14 12.32 10.92
C TYR A 6 0.66 13.78 11.09
N GLU A 7 -0.18 14.06 12.09
CA GLU A 7 -0.68 15.42 12.34
C GLU A 7 0.34 16.34 13.04
N LYS A 8 1.29 15.77 13.78
CA LYS A 8 2.21 16.52 14.67
C LYS A 8 3.62 16.68 14.13
N SER A 9 4.03 15.88 13.14
CA SER A 9 5.39 15.87 12.61
C SER A 9 5.38 16.02 11.10
N ASP A 10 5.98 17.11 10.60
CA ASP A 10 6.12 17.35 9.15
C ASP A 10 6.93 16.24 8.46
N VAL A 11 7.91 15.66 9.15
CA VAL A 11 8.73 14.58 8.62
C VAL A 11 7.89 13.30 8.49
N ALA A 12 7.12 12.96 9.52
CA ALA A 12 6.20 11.82 9.46
C ALA A 12 5.16 12.00 8.36
N LYS A 13 4.58 13.21 8.25
CA LYS A 13 3.63 13.59 7.21
C LYS A 13 4.20 13.38 5.81
N GLN A 14 5.43 13.82 5.55
CA GLN A 14 6.09 13.64 4.26
C GLN A 14 6.26 12.16 3.86
N VAL A 15 6.55 11.27 4.83
CA VAL A 15 6.65 9.82 4.57
C VAL A 15 5.31 9.27 4.10
N TRP A 16 4.23 9.60 4.81
CA TRP A 16 2.87 9.18 4.46
C TRP A 16 2.43 9.78 3.12
N ASP A 17 2.56 11.10 2.93
CA ASP A 17 2.12 11.80 1.72
C ASP A 17 2.83 11.28 0.47
N ARG A 18 4.13 10.97 0.58
CA ARG A 18 4.91 10.38 -0.52
C ARG A 18 4.41 8.99 -0.89
N ALA A 19 4.14 8.15 0.10
CA ALA A 19 3.62 6.82 -0.13
C ALA A 19 2.19 6.85 -0.69
N ASP A 20 1.34 7.72 -0.14
CA ASP A 20 -0.03 7.91 -0.60
C ASP A 20 -0.09 8.38 -2.05
N HIS A 21 0.74 9.35 -2.43
CA HIS A 21 0.89 9.75 -3.84
C HIS A 21 1.32 8.60 -4.74
N HIS A 22 2.22 7.73 -4.26
CA HIS A 22 2.62 6.56 -5.02
C HIS A 22 1.45 5.58 -5.21
N PHE A 23 0.69 5.27 -4.15
CA PHE A 23 -0.49 4.40 -4.25
C PHE A 23 -1.57 4.99 -5.14
N LEU A 24 -1.88 6.29 -5.03
CA LEU A 24 -2.87 6.97 -5.85
C LEU A 24 -2.51 6.95 -7.34
N ASN A 25 -1.24 7.15 -7.67
CA ASN A 25 -0.79 7.22 -9.06
C ASN A 25 -0.56 5.85 -9.69
N THR A 26 -0.21 4.84 -8.90
CA THR A 26 0.15 3.50 -9.39
C THR A 26 -1.03 2.52 -9.28
N TYR A 27 -1.79 2.59 -8.20
CA TYR A 27 -2.82 1.61 -7.82
C TYR A 27 -4.21 2.20 -7.61
N GLY A 28 -4.33 3.54 -7.64
CA GLY A 28 -5.63 4.22 -7.67
C GLY A 28 -6.37 4.28 -6.34
N PHE A 29 -5.67 4.18 -5.21
CA PHE A 29 -6.25 4.35 -3.88
C PHE A 29 -5.35 5.14 -2.94
N SER A 30 -5.93 5.71 -1.89
CA SER A 30 -5.20 6.38 -0.80
C SER A 30 -5.00 5.40 0.36
N ILE A 31 -3.76 5.16 0.74
CA ILE A 31 -3.44 4.36 1.93
C ILE A 31 -3.79 5.13 3.20
N ILE A 32 -3.67 6.47 3.18
CA ILE A 32 -4.05 7.33 4.30
C ILE A 32 -5.56 7.20 4.58
N ASP A 33 -6.39 7.21 3.53
CA ASP A 33 -7.84 7.04 3.67
C ASP A 33 -8.19 5.68 4.30
N ILE A 34 -7.56 4.60 3.83
CA ILE A 34 -7.77 3.25 4.40
C ILE A 34 -7.40 3.22 5.89
N VAL A 35 -6.27 3.82 6.26
CA VAL A 35 -5.80 3.85 7.66
C VAL A 35 -6.70 4.70 8.56
N LYS A 36 -7.21 5.84 8.06
CA LYS A 36 -8.06 6.75 8.82
C LYS A 36 -9.49 6.24 8.98
N ASN A 37 -10.08 5.74 7.89
CA ASN A 37 -11.51 5.49 7.81
C ASN A 37 -11.87 4.00 7.84
N ASN A 38 -10.90 3.12 7.60
CA ASN A 38 -11.07 1.67 7.55
C ASN A 38 -12.35 1.22 6.81
N PRO A 39 -12.53 1.61 5.53
CA PRO A 39 -13.71 1.23 4.79
C PRO A 39 -13.78 -0.29 4.62
N GLU A 40 -14.98 -0.86 4.56
CA GLU A 40 -15.18 -2.29 4.25
C GLU A 40 -14.95 -2.60 2.77
N GLU A 41 -15.16 -1.60 1.91
CA GLU A 41 -15.03 -1.73 0.46
C GLU A 41 -14.31 -0.53 -0.16
N LEU A 42 -13.54 -0.79 -1.22
CA LEU A 42 -12.82 0.23 -1.96
C LEU A 42 -12.84 -0.12 -3.44
N THR A 43 -13.41 0.78 -4.24
CA THR A 43 -13.47 0.60 -5.70
C THR A 43 -12.43 1.46 -6.39
N VAL A 44 -11.51 0.82 -7.12
CA VAL A 44 -10.57 1.48 -8.01
C VAL A 44 -11.21 1.58 -9.39
N HIS A 45 -11.27 2.78 -9.95
CA HIS A 45 -11.81 3.03 -11.28
C HIS A 45 -10.69 3.23 -12.31
N PHE A 46 -10.77 2.52 -13.43
CA PHE A 46 -9.77 2.53 -14.50
C PHE A 46 -10.13 3.48 -15.65
N GLY A 47 -10.84 4.57 -15.35
CA GLY A 47 -11.28 5.57 -16.33
C GLY A 47 -10.15 6.45 -16.88
N GLY A 48 -10.26 6.84 -18.15
CA GLY A 48 -9.34 7.77 -18.80
C GLY A 48 -7.93 7.20 -19.05
N GLU A 49 -6.99 8.07 -19.42
CA GLU A 49 -5.60 7.65 -19.66
C GLU A 49 -4.90 7.18 -18.37
N LYS A 50 -5.09 7.92 -17.27
CA LYS A 50 -4.53 7.57 -15.96
C LYS A 50 -5.05 6.21 -15.48
N GLY A 51 -6.35 5.97 -15.55
CA GLY A 51 -6.95 4.71 -15.12
C GLY A 51 -6.49 3.51 -15.95
N ARG A 52 -6.24 3.69 -17.26
CA ARG A 52 -5.63 2.63 -18.10
C ARG A 52 -4.22 2.27 -17.65
N LYS A 53 -3.40 3.24 -17.24
CA LYS A 53 -2.06 2.99 -16.68
C LYS A 53 -2.14 2.23 -15.36
N ILE A 54 -3.03 2.66 -14.47
CA ILE A 54 -3.28 1.96 -13.19
C ILE A 54 -3.72 0.51 -13.44
N ARG A 55 -4.67 0.28 -14.35
CA ARG A 55 -5.11 -1.07 -14.72
C ARG A 55 -3.98 -1.93 -15.25
N ALA A 56 -3.11 -1.37 -16.08
CA ALA A 56 -1.95 -2.08 -16.60
C ALA A 56 -1.03 -2.58 -15.47
N ASN A 57 -0.83 -1.76 -14.42
CA ASN A 57 -0.05 -2.17 -13.25
C ASN A 57 -0.66 -3.38 -12.55
N TYR A 58 -2.00 -3.42 -12.38
CA TYR A 58 -2.69 -4.59 -11.82
C TYR A 58 -2.58 -5.83 -12.70
N THR A 59 -2.77 -5.70 -14.02
CA THR A 59 -2.71 -6.83 -14.97
C THR A 59 -1.31 -7.44 -15.09
N GLN A 60 -0.26 -6.66 -14.80
CA GLN A 60 1.14 -7.10 -14.81
C GLN A 60 1.56 -7.81 -13.52
N MET A 61 0.77 -7.73 -12.45
CA MET A 61 1.10 -8.43 -11.21
C MET A 61 0.93 -9.93 -11.38
N THR A 62 2.06 -10.63 -11.31
CA THR A 62 2.12 -12.09 -11.35
C THR A 62 2.81 -12.62 -10.11
N PHE A 63 2.48 -13.84 -9.72
CA PHE A 63 3.19 -14.60 -8.72
C PHE A 63 3.69 -15.88 -9.37
N GLU A 64 4.87 -16.32 -8.93
CA GLU A 64 5.45 -17.58 -9.37
C GLU A 64 5.18 -18.64 -8.32
N THR A 65 4.70 -19.81 -8.77
CA THR A 65 4.46 -20.97 -7.92
C THR A 65 5.18 -22.16 -8.50
N ILE A 66 5.78 -23.00 -7.65
CA ILE A 66 6.38 -24.25 -8.10
C ILE A 66 5.33 -25.35 -8.01
N VAL A 67 4.96 -25.93 -9.15
CA VAL A 67 4.07 -27.08 -9.24
C VAL A 67 4.83 -28.18 -9.98
N ASP A 68 4.97 -29.34 -9.33
CA ASP A 68 5.69 -30.51 -9.88
C ASP A 68 7.11 -30.20 -10.38
N GLY A 69 7.82 -29.34 -9.64
CA GLY A 69 9.20 -28.94 -9.97
C GLY A 69 9.34 -27.95 -11.13
N LYS A 70 8.23 -27.45 -11.70
CA LYS A 70 8.21 -26.39 -12.71
C LYS A 70 7.71 -25.08 -12.12
N VAL A 71 8.36 -23.98 -12.52
CA VAL A 71 7.91 -22.62 -12.19
C VAL A 71 6.72 -22.27 -13.09
N ILE A 72 5.59 -21.94 -12.48
CA ILE A 72 4.38 -21.45 -13.14
C ILE A 72 4.16 -20.02 -12.71
N SER A 73 4.07 -19.10 -13.68
CA SER A 73 3.71 -17.70 -13.45
C SER A 73 2.21 -17.50 -13.66
N GLU A 74 1.50 -17.04 -12.62
CA GLU A 74 0.07 -16.76 -12.65
C GLU A 74 -0.23 -15.29 -12.31
N LYS A 75 -1.28 -14.72 -12.91
CA LYS A 75 -1.76 -13.38 -12.54
C LYS A 75 -2.39 -13.38 -11.16
N ILE A 76 -2.06 -12.38 -10.34
CA ILE A 76 -2.68 -12.17 -9.03
C ILE A 76 -4.16 -11.81 -9.21
N PHE A 77 -4.46 -10.86 -10.10
CA PHE A 77 -5.83 -10.42 -10.39
C PHE A 77 -6.30 -11.02 -11.73
N LYS A 78 -7.02 -12.14 -11.67
CA LYS A 78 -7.48 -12.88 -12.87
C LYS A 78 -8.67 -12.21 -13.54
N GLU A 79 -9.45 -11.48 -12.77
CA GLU A 79 -10.67 -10.76 -13.14
C GLU A 79 -10.41 -9.37 -13.74
N ILE A 80 -9.19 -8.84 -13.59
CA ILE A 80 -8.79 -7.56 -14.18
C ILE A 80 -8.22 -7.83 -15.59
N THR A 81 -8.95 -7.36 -16.60
CA THR A 81 -8.62 -7.50 -18.03
C THR A 81 -8.61 -6.13 -18.71
N ASP A 82 -8.23 -6.08 -19.98
CA ASP A 82 -8.23 -4.84 -20.77
C ASP A 82 -9.62 -4.21 -20.99
N LYS A 83 -10.69 -4.96 -20.65
CA LYS A 83 -12.07 -4.46 -20.71
C LYS A 83 -12.63 -4.07 -19.34
N THR A 84 -11.92 -4.42 -18.26
CA THR A 84 -12.37 -4.11 -16.89
C THR A 84 -12.29 -2.60 -16.65
N LEU A 85 -13.39 -2.01 -16.17
CA LEU A 85 -13.53 -0.57 -15.93
C LEU A 85 -13.30 -0.19 -14.47
N SER A 86 -13.49 -1.12 -13.55
CA SER A 86 -13.23 -0.94 -12.13
C SER A 86 -12.98 -2.27 -11.44
N TYR A 87 -12.37 -2.21 -10.27
CA TYR A 87 -12.16 -3.36 -9.39
C TYR A 87 -12.48 -2.97 -7.96
N THR A 88 -13.17 -3.84 -7.22
CA THR A 88 -13.58 -3.56 -5.83
C THR A 88 -12.92 -4.53 -4.88
N PHE A 89 -12.11 -4.01 -3.96
CA PHE A 89 -11.64 -4.73 -2.78
C PHE A 89 -12.74 -4.78 -1.73
N ARG A 90 -12.90 -5.91 -1.04
CA ARG A 90 -13.89 -6.10 0.02
C ARG A 90 -13.28 -6.85 1.20
N ASN A 91 -13.54 -6.38 2.41
CA ASN A 91 -13.27 -7.12 3.65
C ASN A 91 -14.32 -6.72 4.71
N PRO A 92 -15.16 -7.66 5.19
CA PRO A 92 -16.16 -7.37 6.22
C PRO A 92 -15.60 -6.82 7.53
N GLY A 93 -14.33 -7.11 7.85
CA GLY A 93 -13.64 -6.55 9.02
C GLY A 93 -12.94 -5.21 8.77
N GLY A 94 -13.23 -4.56 7.64
CA GLY A 94 -12.53 -3.37 7.16
C GLY A 94 -11.25 -3.71 6.39
N LEU A 95 -10.93 -2.89 5.39
CA LEU A 95 -9.78 -3.11 4.52
C LEU A 95 -8.44 -2.98 5.23
N ILE A 96 -8.36 -2.28 6.36
CA ILE A 96 -7.12 -2.24 7.15
C ILE A 96 -6.71 -3.62 7.68
N SER A 97 -7.67 -4.55 7.76
CA SER A 97 -7.48 -5.94 8.20
C SER A 97 -7.14 -6.89 7.04
N ALA A 98 -7.16 -6.41 5.78
CA ALA A 98 -6.73 -7.20 4.64
C ALA A 98 -5.21 -7.05 4.45
N THR A 99 -4.48 -8.17 4.40
CA THR A 99 -3.01 -8.21 4.42
C THR A 99 -2.34 -7.24 3.44
N GLN A 100 -2.88 -7.13 2.22
CA GLN A 100 -2.36 -6.24 1.18
C GLN A 100 -2.40 -4.74 1.53
N PHE A 101 -3.24 -4.33 2.48
CA PHE A 101 -3.30 -2.97 3.01
C PHE A 101 -2.67 -2.87 4.40
N THR A 102 -2.80 -3.90 5.24
CA THR A 102 -2.21 -3.93 6.59
C THR A 102 -0.69 -3.82 6.54
N GLN A 103 -0.03 -4.62 5.68
CA GLN A 103 1.44 -4.66 5.60
C GLN A 103 2.06 -3.30 5.23
N PRO A 104 1.61 -2.61 4.16
CA PRO A 104 2.13 -1.28 3.85
C PRO A 104 1.75 -0.24 4.92
N ALA A 105 0.57 -0.32 5.53
CA ALA A 105 0.19 0.60 6.61
C ALA A 105 1.10 0.48 7.83
N LEU A 106 1.43 -0.75 8.25
CA LEU A 106 2.36 -1.00 9.36
C LEU A 106 3.78 -0.50 9.02
N THR A 107 4.26 -0.85 7.83
CA THR A 107 5.58 -0.41 7.34
C THR A 107 5.69 1.12 7.33
N LEU A 108 4.64 1.82 6.88
CA LEU A 108 4.62 3.29 6.85
C LEU A 108 4.56 3.90 8.24
N MET A 109 3.77 3.31 9.15
CA MET A 109 3.72 3.74 10.55
C MET A 109 5.11 3.65 11.21
N GLU A 110 5.77 2.50 11.07
CA GLU A 110 7.11 2.26 11.64
C GLU A 110 8.13 3.20 11.01
N LYS A 111 8.12 3.33 9.68
CA LYS A 111 9.05 4.19 8.96
C LYS A 111 8.85 5.66 9.33
N ALA A 112 7.62 6.15 9.37
CA ALA A 112 7.33 7.53 9.75
C ALA A 112 7.77 7.83 11.19
N SER A 113 7.57 6.88 12.11
CA SER A 113 8.02 7.01 13.50
C SER A 113 9.55 7.04 13.60
N PHE A 114 10.23 6.17 12.87
CA PHE A 114 11.69 6.15 12.81
C PHE A 114 12.27 7.44 12.23
N GLU A 115 11.65 7.98 11.17
CA GLU A 115 12.08 9.21 10.54
C GLU A 115 11.92 10.43 11.46
N ASP A 116 10.86 10.51 12.25
CA ASP A 116 10.67 11.54 13.25
C ASP A 116 11.75 11.47 14.36
N LEU A 117 12.06 10.27 14.87
CA LEU A 117 13.15 10.06 15.83
C LEU A 117 14.50 10.49 15.24
N ARG A 118 14.76 10.12 13.99
CA ARG A 118 15.98 10.48 13.27
C ARG A 118 16.13 11.99 13.10
N ALA A 119 15.06 12.69 12.73
CA ALA A 119 15.05 14.15 12.59
C ALA A 119 15.34 14.88 13.90
N LYS A 120 14.99 14.26 15.05
CA LYS A 120 15.28 14.78 16.40
C LYS A 120 16.66 14.38 16.93
N GLY A 121 17.47 13.67 16.14
CA GLY A 121 18.80 13.21 16.54
C GLY A 121 18.77 12.11 17.61
N LEU A 122 17.67 11.36 17.74
CA LEU A 122 17.47 10.36 18.78
C LEU A 122 17.94 8.95 18.37
N ILE A 123 18.53 8.80 17.18
CA ILE A 123 19.01 7.51 16.66
C ILE A 123 20.54 7.45 16.80
N PRO A 124 21.09 6.53 17.61
CA PRO A 124 22.53 6.30 17.71
C PRO A 124 23.12 5.88 16.36
N ALA A 125 24.36 6.30 16.08
CA ALA A 125 25.05 5.96 14.83
C ALA A 125 25.36 4.45 14.70
N ASP A 126 25.51 3.75 15.83
CA ASP A 126 25.86 2.35 15.97
C ASP A 126 24.65 1.46 16.35
N CYS A 127 23.43 1.92 16.08
CA CYS A 127 22.23 1.15 16.42
C CYS A 127 22.16 -0.17 15.62
N ILE A 128 21.89 -1.28 16.33
CA ILE A 128 21.59 -2.58 15.73
C ILE A 128 20.08 -2.68 15.54
N PHE A 129 19.63 -3.20 14.39
CA PHE A 129 18.21 -3.34 14.09
C PHE A 129 17.88 -4.75 13.57
N ALA A 130 16.66 -5.20 13.84
CA ALA A 130 16.04 -6.41 13.30
C ALA A 130 14.52 -6.20 13.23
N GLY A 131 13.84 -6.95 12.35
CA GLY A 131 12.38 -7.04 12.28
C GLY A 131 11.94 -8.48 12.55
N HIS A 132 10.77 -8.65 13.17
CA HIS A 132 10.14 -9.96 13.34
C HIS A 132 9.62 -10.50 12.01
#